data_AF-A0A1I0SYC6-F1
#
_entry.id   AF-A0A1I0SYC6-F1
#
_cell.length_a   1.000
_cell.length_b   1.000
_cell.length_c   1.000
_cell.angle_alpha   90.00
_cell.angle_beta   90.00
_cell.angle_gamma   90.00
#
_symmetry.space_group_name_H-M   'P 1'
#
loop_
_entity.id
_entity.type
_entity.pdbx_description
1 polymer ?
#
loop_
_entity_poly.entity_id
_entity_poly.type
_entity_poly.pdbx_seq_one_letter_code
_entity_poly.pdbx_strand_id
1 'polypeptide(L)'
;MKRSYIFIYLFLVSLTNISFSFAQQLKQEQAKSPRIINIVNFIRAIEPREQEVTPDVLYQTVVEQIKLMTKNDLGGTFLLQYDALIDERYQKLLKALPEDKFELGAWWELPKPLIEKAGIKWRGKYAWDWHSDIGFSVGYTPAEREKIIDVYFNDFKQIFGHYPRSVAAWVIDAHSLNYMYNKYKIVATANCKDQIGTDGFTLWGGYWNQAYYPSKINAYMPAQHASAQIPVPVFRMLGSDPIRQYANGSAVVTLEPVYPEAGGNKNWINWFFETFTKDSALGFNYTQAGQENSFTWSNMKKGLEIQMPIIARLRDEGKVRVETMEQSGKWFSKTYKVTPATTFTVEKDLGNSDKKTIWYNSRFYRMNILWEKSTLRIADIHLFNEKIPDRYLNSVTTINKSFFYTLPVIDGSQWGKDGNPAGLRLMVNENGKATPVTGGQPTFENIGRYSTKITWPTEHGKFVLNLTEQTMSIKLLNNPSKKWYMELNVHYPEKLPLKKIQPKALAFDFDNHSYTLNAIKGFFAERDNGVGFKVMPQKGTLSFLLVDK
;
A
#
# COMPACT_ATOMS: atom_id res chain seq x y z
N MET A 1 44.22 56.94 3.12
CA MET A 1 43.42 55.97 3.91
C MET A 1 41.89 56.10 3.75
N LYS A 2 41.35 56.42 2.56
CA LYS A 2 39.88 56.48 2.36
C LYS A 2 39.33 55.76 1.12
N ARG A 3 40.18 55.13 0.29
CA ARG A 3 39.74 54.40 -0.92
C ARG A 3 39.70 52.88 -0.78
N SER A 4 40.36 52.30 0.24
CA SER A 4 40.42 50.83 0.42
C SER A 4 39.24 50.24 1.21
N TYR A 5 38.47 51.05 1.95
CA TYR A 5 37.34 50.56 2.74
C TYR A 5 36.04 50.39 1.93
N ILE A 6 35.89 51.09 0.80
CA ILE A 6 34.69 51.01 -0.04
C ILE A 6 34.66 49.71 -0.87
N PHE A 7 35.82 49.22 -1.32
CA PHE A 7 35.92 47.95 -2.04
C PHE A 7 35.63 46.74 -1.16
N ILE A 8 36.04 46.77 0.12
CA ILE A 8 35.77 45.67 1.06
C ILE A 8 34.28 45.62 1.43
N TYR A 9 33.61 46.77 1.53
CA TYR A 9 32.17 46.82 1.84
C TYR A 9 31.31 46.33 0.66
N LEU A 10 31.66 46.68 -0.59
CA LEU A 10 30.96 46.20 -1.78
C LEU A 10 31.16 44.69 -2.02
N PHE A 11 32.34 44.14 -1.69
CA PHE A 11 32.63 42.71 -1.82
C PHE A 11 31.94 41.86 -0.74
N LEU A 12 31.81 42.39 0.48
CA LEU A 12 31.05 41.74 1.57
C LEU A 12 29.54 41.72 1.29
N VAL A 13 28.98 42.81 0.74
CA VAL A 13 27.56 42.88 0.39
C VAL A 13 27.23 41.98 -0.80
N SER A 14 28.14 41.79 -1.77
CA SER A 14 27.95 40.81 -2.85
C SER A 14 28.04 39.37 -2.35
N LEU A 15 28.94 39.06 -1.42
CA LEU A 15 29.04 37.72 -0.83
C LEU A 15 27.83 37.38 0.05
N THR A 16 27.28 38.34 0.81
CA THR A 16 26.04 38.11 1.58
C THR A 16 24.82 37.94 0.69
N ASN A 17 24.70 38.69 -0.42
CA ASN A 17 23.59 38.56 -1.38
C ASN A 17 23.68 37.27 -2.20
N ILE A 18 24.88 36.81 -2.57
CA ILE A 18 25.08 35.50 -3.22
C ILE A 18 24.79 34.36 -2.24
N SER A 19 25.18 34.50 -0.96
CA SER A 19 24.89 33.48 0.08
C SER A 19 23.41 33.42 0.45
N PHE A 20 22.71 34.57 0.48
CA PHE A 20 21.25 34.63 0.68
C PHE A 20 20.49 34.11 -0.54
N SER A 21 20.95 34.42 -1.76
CA SER A 21 20.36 33.90 -3.00
C SER A 21 20.60 32.39 -3.12
N PHE A 22 21.78 31.86 -2.76
CA PHE A 22 22.02 30.42 -2.68
C PHE A 22 21.25 29.75 -1.54
N ALA A 23 21.03 30.41 -0.40
CA ALA A 23 20.21 29.87 0.68
C ALA A 23 18.70 29.90 0.34
N GLN A 24 18.23 30.91 -0.40
CA GLN A 24 16.87 30.96 -0.96
C GLN A 24 16.69 30.00 -2.16
N GLN A 25 17.76 29.71 -2.91
CA GLN A 25 17.76 28.75 -4.02
C GLN A 25 18.04 27.32 -3.55
N LEU A 26 18.64 27.10 -2.37
CA LEU A 26 18.64 25.81 -1.64
C LEU A 26 17.35 25.61 -0.83
N LYS A 27 16.59 26.71 -0.62
CA LYS A 27 15.14 26.70 -0.44
C LYS A 27 14.41 26.55 -1.78
N GLN A 28 15.09 26.07 -2.83
CA GLN A 28 14.43 25.37 -3.94
C GLN A 28 13.42 24.46 -3.30
N GLU A 29 12.15 24.66 -3.68
CA GLU A 29 11.05 23.77 -3.39
C GLU A 29 11.60 22.36 -3.24
N GLN A 30 11.58 21.82 -2.03
CA GLN A 30 11.74 20.39 -1.86
C GLN A 30 10.64 19.81 -2.74
N ALA A 31 10.99 19.39 -3.96
CA ALA A 31 10.04 19.14 -5.02
C ALA A 31 8.96 18.26 -4.42
N LYS A 32 7.73 18.79 -4.35
CA LYS A 32 6.67 18.17 -3.57
C LYS A 32 6.59 16.70 -3.99
N SER A 33 6.69 15.77 -3.03
CA SER A 33 6.73 14.34 -3.33
C SER A 33 5.61 14.01 -4.34
N PRO A 34 5.87 13.25 -5.42
CA PRO A 34 4.88 13.09 -6.47
C PRO A 34 3.61 12.43 -5.93
N ARG A 35 2.48 12.83 -6.51
CA ARG A 35 1.15 12.28 -6.24
C ARG A 35 0.69 11.60 -7.51
N ILE A 36 0.64 10.27 -7.52
CA ILE A 36 0.45 9.48 -8.73
C ILE A 36 -0.91 8.79 -8.68
N ILE A 37 -1.66 8.91 -9.77
CA ILE A 37 -2.90 8.18 -9.98
C ILE A 37 -2.71 7.29 -11.20
N ASN A 38 -2.88 5.98 -11.03
CA ASN A 38 -3.08 5.08 -12.16
C ASN A 38 -4.57 4.81 -12.31
N ILE A 39 -5.14 5.12 -13.47
CA ILE A 39 -6.49 4.68 -13.82
C ILE A 39 -6.33 3.30 -14.48
N VAL A 40 -6.72 2.25 -13.76
CA VAL A 40 -6.57 0.85 -14.18
C VAL A 40 -7.95 0.22 -14.26
N ASN A 41 -8.28 -0.32 -15.43
CA ASN A 41 -9.52 -1.06 -15.66
C ASN A 41 -9.18 -2.50 -16.05
N PHE A 42 -9.80 -3.46 -15.40
CA PHE A 42 -9.58 -4.88 -15.63
C PHE A 42 -10.72 -5.46 -16.46
N ILE A 43 -10.40 -6.22 -17.51
CA ILE A 43 -11.37 -6.69 -18.50
C ILE A 43 -11.47 -8.20 -18.44
N ARG A 44 -12.69 -8.71 -18.22
CA ARG A 44 -13.08 -10.10 -18.46
C ARG A 44 -14.09 -10.17 -19.60
N ALA A 45 -14.15 -11.30 -20.29
CA ALA A 45 -15.21 -11.63 -21.25
C ALA A 45 -16.27 -12.58 -20.65
N ILE A 46 -15.98 -13.15 -19.47
CA ILE A 46 -16.82 -14.13 -18.78
C ILE A 46 -17.02 -13.71 -17.32
N GLU A 47 -18.29 -13.65 -16.87
CA GLU A 47 -18.67 -13.46 -15.46
C GLU A 47 -19.79 -14.44 -15.08
N PRO A 48 -19.46 -15.59 -14.46
CA PRO A 48 -20.44 -16.63 -14.20
C PRO A 48 -21.18 -16.47 -12.86
N ARG A 49 -20.84 -15.47 -12.03
CA ARG A 49 -21.49 -15.25 -10.73
C ARG A 49 -22.87 -14.63 -10.87
N GLU A 50 -23.09 -13.82 -11.90
CA GLU A 50 -24.31 -13.05 -12.11
C GLU A 50 -24.82 -13.22 -13.55
N GLN A 51 -25.99 -13.83 -13.71
CA GLN A 51 -26.55 -14.17 -15.03
C GLN A 51 -26.82 -12.93 -15.90
N GLU A 52 -27.13 -11.79 -15.28
CA GLU A 52 -27.40 -10.53 -15.96
C GLU A 52 -26.12 -9.89 -16.54
N VAL A 53 -24.94 -10.32 -16.09
CA VAL A 53 -23.64 -9.82 -16.57
C VAL A 53 -23.22 -10.61 -17.81
N THR A 54 -23.86 -10.30 -18.93
CA THR A 54 -23.59 -10.96 -20.22
C THR A 54 -22.26 -10.48 -20.84
N PRO A 55 -21.69 -11.21 -21.81
CA PRO A 55 -20.53 -10.74 -22.57
C PRO A 55 -20.72 -9.37 -23.22
N ASP A 56 -21.95 -9.00 -23.59
CA ASP A 56 -22.27 -7.69 -24.14
C ASP A 56 -22.28 -6.60 -23.06
N VAL A 57 -22.79 -6.89 -21.86
CA VAL A 57 -22.72 -5.96 -20.72
C VAL A 57 -21.27 -5.70 -20.32
N LEU A 58 -20.44 -6.75 -20.27
CA LEU A 58 -18.99 -6.64 -20.01
C LEU A 58 -18.30 -5.76 -21.06
N TYR A 59 -18.61 -5.98 -22.34
CA TYR A 59 -18.03 -5.21 -23.45
C TYR A 59 -18.47 -3.75 -23.42
N GLN A 60 -19.78 -3.48 -23.28
CA GLN A 60 -20.32 -2.12 -23.22
C GLN A 60 -19.80 -1.36 -22.00
N THR A 61 -19.51 -2.04 -20.89
CA THR A 61 -18.90 -1.40 -19.73
C THR A 61 -17.52 -0.81 -20.06
N VAL A 62 -16.68 -1.55 -20.80
CA VAL A 62 -15.38 -1.04 -21.26
C VAL A 62 -15.53 0.12 -22.24
N VAL A 63 -16.51 0.03 -23.15
CA VAL A 63 -16.84 1.13 -24.08
C VAL A 63 -17.18 2.43 -23.33
N GLU A 64 -18.00 2.34 -22.29
CA GLU A 64 -18.39 3.52 -21.49
C GLU A 64 -17.23 4.05 -20.63
N GLN A 65 -16.40 3.17 -20.06
CA GLN A 65 -15.16 3.58 -19.38
C GLN A 65 -14.25 4.38 -20.31
N ILE A 66 -14.00 3.88 -21.54
CA ILE A 66 -13.20 4.56 -22.56
C ILE A 66 -13.81 5.92 -22.92
N LYS A 67 -15.13 5.98 -23.16
CA LYS A 67 -15.83 7.24 -23.47
C LYS A 67 -15.65 8.28 -22.38
N LEU A 68 -15.85 7.88 -21.12
CA LEU A 68 -15.72 8.80 -19.99
C LEU A 68 -14.28 9.28 -19.81
N MET A 69 -13.28 8.40 -19.93
CA MET A 69 -11.87 8.77 -19.84
C MET A 69 -11.49 9.72 -20.97
N THR A 70 -11.88 9.41 -22.21
CA THR A 70 -11.62 10.25 -23.40
C THR A 70 -12.26 11.63 -23.26
N LYS A 71 -13.51 11.70 -22.76
CA LYS A 71 -14.21 12.97 -22.49
C LYS A 71 -13.46 13.89 -21.53
N ASN A 72 -12.70 13.32 -20.59
CA ASN A 72 -11.91 14.06 -19.61
C ASN A 72 -10.42 14.17 -19.99
N ASP A 73 -10.06 13.80 -21.22
CA ASP A 73 -8.68 13.74 -21.71
C ASP A 73 -7.75 12.87 -20.83
N LEU A 74 -8.28 11.83 -20.21
CA LEU A 74 -7.53 10.94 -19.32
C LEU A 74 -7.04 9.70 -20.06
N GLY A 75 -5.78 9.35 -19.85
CA GLY A 75 -5.20 8.06 -20.19
C GLY A 75 -5.29 7.05 -19.04
N GLY A 76 -4.81 5.83 -19.27
CA GLY A 76 -4.78 4.78 -18.25
C GLY A 76 -4.37 3.42 -18.79
N THR A 77 -4.54 2.39 -17.99
CA THR A 77 -4.15 1.01 -18.32
C THR A 77 -5.37 0.11 -18.37
N PHE A 78 -5.54 -0.62 -19.46
CA PHE A 78 -6.50 -1.72 -19.58
C PHE A 78 -5.76 -3.05 -19.44
N LEU A 79 -6.15 -3.86 -18.45
CA LEU A 79 -5.56 -5.16 -18.18
C LEU A 79 -6.54 -6.26 -18.60
N LEU A 80 -6.12 -7.14 -19.51
CA LEU A 80 -7.02 -8.13 -20.12
C LEU A 80 -6.86 -9.50 -19.46
N GLN A 81 -7.95 -10.11 -19.02
CA GLN A 81 -7.98 -11.54 -18.78
C GLN A 81 -7.88 -12.27 -20.13
N TYR A 82 -7.37 -13.50 -20.14
CA TYR A 82 -7.08 -14.20 -21.40
C TYR A 82 -8.31 -14.40 -22.30
N ASP A 83 -9.49 -14.58 -21.73
CA ASP A 83 -10.75 -14.66 -22.47
C ASP A 83 -11.08 -13.34 -23.21
N ALA A 84 -10.83 -12.19 -22.58
CA ALA A 84 -10.93 -10.88 -23.20
C ALA A 84 -9.81 -10.60 -24.21
N LEU A 85 -8.60 -11.10 -23.96
CA LEU A 85 -7.46 -10.99 -24.87
C LEU A 85 -7.76 -11.59 -26.25
N ILE A 86 -8.41 -12.76 -26.28
CA ILE A 86 -8.70 -13.49 -27.52
C ILE A 86 -10.02 -13.09 -28.21
N ASP A 87 -10.85 -12.25 -27.59
CA ASP A 87 -12.11 -11.77 -28.19
C ASP A 87 -11.83 -10.61 -29.16
N GLU A 88 -12.16 -10.82 -30.44
CA GLU A 88 -11.91 -9.87 -31.53
C GLU A 88 -12.58 -8.50 -31.31
N ARG A 89 -13.68 -8.44 -30.56
CA ARG A 89 -14.36 -7.18 -30.24
C ARG A 89 -13.49 -6.31 -29.35
N TYR A 90 -12.90 -6.88 -28.30
CA TYR A 90 -11.95 -6.15 -27.44
C TYR A 90 -10.68 -5.81 -28.19
N GLN A 91 -10.15 -6.71 -29.02
CA GLN A 91 -8.98 -6.41 -29.85
C GLN A 91 -9.22 -5.19 -30.76
N LYS A 92 -10.36 -5.16 -31.47
CA LYS A 92 -10.73 -4.04 -32.34
C LYS A 92 -10.92 -2.74 -31.55
N LEU A 93 -11.61 -2.79 -30.42
CA LEU A 93 -11.87 -1.64 -29.57
C LEU A 93 -10.56 -1.03 -29.03
N LEU A 94 -9.69 -1.87 -28.48
CA LEU A 94 -8.49 -1.43 -27.77
C LEU A 94 -7.36 -1.03 -28.73
N LYS A 95 -7.23 -1.68 -29.90
CA LYS A 95 -6.27 -1.27 -30.95
C LYS A 95 -6.58 0.11 -31.54
N ALA A 96 -7.80 0.61 -31.38
CA ALA A 96 -8.18 1.94 -31.84
C ALA A 96 -7.80 3.06 -30.85
N LEU A 97 -7.33 2.71 -29.65
CA LEU A 97 -6.93 3.69 -28.64
C LEU A 97 -5.52 4.27 -28.93
N PRO A 98 -5.29 5.55 -28.62
CA PRO A 98 -3.97 6.16 -28.77
C PRO A 98 -2.96 5.58 -27.76
N GLU A 99 -1.91 4.92 -28.28
CA GLU A 99 -0.89 4.18 -27.49
C GLU A 99 -0.09 5.08 -26.53
N ASP A 100 0.00 6.38 -26.79
CA ASP A 100 0.68 7.35 -25.92
C ASP A 100 -0.14 7.69 -24.65
N LYS A 101 -1.45 7.42 -24.68
CA LYS A 101 -2.38 7.66 -23.55
C LYS A 101 -2.84 6.37 -22.88
N PHE A 102 -2.99 5.29 -23.64
CA PHE A 102 -3.55 4.04 -23.12
C PHE A 102 -2.54 2.90 -23.23
N GLU A 103 -2.31 2.24 -22.10
CA GLU A 103 -1.52 1.02 -22.02
C GLU A 103 -2.42 -0.21 -22.05
N LEU A 104 -2.02 -1.24 -22.80
CA LEU A 104 -2.60 -2.57 -22.73
C LEU A 104 -1.65 -3.50 -21.95
N GLY A 105 -2.20 -4.21 -20.96
CA GLY A 105 -1.45 -5.15 -20.13
C GLY A 105 -2.25 -6.40 -19.79
N ALA A 106 -1.72 -7.22 -18.89
CA ALA A 106 -2.32 -8.48 -18.52
C ALA A 106 -3.07 -8.42 -17.18
N TRP A 107 -4.29 -8.95 -17.16
CA TRP A 107 -4.98 -9.30 -15.92
C TRP A 107 -4.81 -10.81 -15.69
N TRP A 108 -4.04 -11.15 -14.66
CA TRP A 108 -3.52 -12.48 -14.40
C TRP A 108 -4.45 -13.28 -13.48
N GLU A 109 -5.63 -13.54 -14.02
CA GLU A 109 -6.54 -14.60 -13.61
C GLU A 109 -6.65 -15.61 -14.76
N LEU A 110 -6.87 -16.88 -14.42
CA LEU A 110 -6.61 -17.99 -15.33
C LEU A 110 -7.93 -18.66 -15.77
N PRO A 111 -8.53 -18.24 -16.88
CA PRO A 111 -9.75 -18.86 -17.40
C PRO A 111 -9.45 -20.15 -18.16
N LYS A 112 -10.48 -20.97 -18.36
CA LYS A 112 -10.43 -22.26 -19.08
C LYS A 112 -9.69 -22.19 -20.41
N PRO A 113 -9.95 -21.22 -21.33
CA PRO A 113 -9.28 -21.18 -22.63
C PRO A 113 -7.75 -21.05 -22.53
N LEU A 114 -7.25 -20.36 -21.50
CA LEU A 114 -5.80 -20.24 -21.26
C LEU A 114 -5.20 -21.57 -20.80
N ILE A 115 -5.85 -22.18 -19.81
CA ILE A 115 -5.37 -23.41 -19.19
C ILE A 115 -5.35 -24.56 -20.19
N GLU A 116 -6.42 -24.72 -20.97
CA GLU A 116 -6.49 -25.77 -22.00
C GLU A 116 -5.47 -25.54 -23.12
N LYS A 117 -5.24 -24.30 -23.53
CA LYS A 117 -4.20 -23.98 -24.53
C LYS A 117 -2.78 -24.22 -24.02
N ALA A 118 -2.55 -24.10 -22.71
CA ALA A 118 -1.30 -24.52 -22.07
C ALA A 118 -1.12 -26.04 -21.98
N GLY A 119 -2.09 -26.83 -22.49
CA GLY A 119 -2.07 -28.29 -22.45
C GLY A 119 -2.37 -28.85 -21.06
N ILE A 120 -3.02 -28.06 -20.20
CA ILE A 120 -3.37 -28.43 -18.82
C ILE A 120 -4.88 -28.70 -18.76
N LYS A 121 -5.27 -29.74 -18.02
CA LYS A 121 -6.69 -30.07 -17.84
C LYS A 121 -7.37 -29.01 -16.99
N TRP A 122 -8.43 -28.40 -17.51
CA TRP A 122 -9.29 -27.49 -16.74
C TRP A 122 -10.00 -28.23 -15.60
N ARG A 123 -10.05 -27.59 -14.42
CA ARG A 123 -10.63 -28.16 -13.20
C ARG A 123 -11.82 -27.37 -12.64
N GLY A 124 -12.11 -26.20 -13.22
CA GLY A 124 -13.17 -25.31 -12.73
C GLY A 124 -14.56 -25.73 -13.14
N LYS A 125 -15.55 -25.24 -12.39
CA LYS A 125 -16.97 -25.46 -12.69
C LYS A 125 -17.43 -24.65 -13.90
N TYR A 126 -16.89 -23.44 -14.03
CA TYR A 126 -17.25 -22.48 -15.07
C TYR A 126 -16.08 -22.24 -16.03
N ALA A 127 -16.29 -21.49 -17.11
CA ALA A 127 -15.23 -21.17 -18.07
C ALA A 127 -14.20 -20.15 -17.50
N TRP A 128 -14.57 -19.43 -16.45
CA TRP A 128 -13.66 -18.77 -15.53
C TRP A 128 -14.14 -19.07 -14.10
N ASP A 129 -13.27 -19.53 -13.22
CA ASP A 129 -13.62 -19.92 -11.85
C ASP A 129 -12.71 -19.16 -10.89
N TRP A 130 -13.28 -18.35 -10.01
CA TRP A 130 -12.55 -17.41 -9.16
C TRP A 130 -11.91 -18.04 -7.93
N HIS A 131 -12.02 -19.37 -7.73
CA HIS A 131 -11.39 -20.03 -6.59
C HIS A 131 -9.87 -20.10 -6.72
N SER A 132 -9.15 -19.95 -5.60
CA SER A 132 -7.68 -19.87 -5.57
C SER A 132 -6.95 -21.06 -6.22
N ASP A 133 -7.47 -22.27 -6.09
CA ASP A 133 -6.89 -23.49 -6.67
C ASP A 133 -7.13 -23.63 -8.19
N ILE A 134 -7.94 -22.76 -8.79
CA ILE A 134 -8.36 -22.85 -10.19
C ILE A 134 -8.04 -21.58 -10.97
N GLY A 135 -8.54 -20.43 -10.51
CA GLY A 135 -8.45 -19.15 -11.21
C GLY A 135 -7.15 -18.38 -11.02
N PHE A 136 -6.24 -18.87 -10.17
CA PHE A 136 -5.00 -18.19 -9.82
C PHE A 136 -3.79 -19.12 -9.96
N SER A 137 -2.62 -18.53 -10.18
CA SER A 137 -1.37 -19.28 -10.40
C SER A 137 -1.00 -20.20 -9.24
N VAL A 138 -1.38 -19.84 -8.01
CA VAL A 138 -1.15 -20.62 -6.79
C VAL A 138 -1.79 -22.01 -6.83
N GLY A 139 -2.79 -22.25 -7.69
CA GLY A 139 -3.40 -23.57 -7.90
C GLY A 139 -2.61 -24.52 -8.82
N TYR A 140 -1.58 -24.02 -9.51
CA TYR A 140 -0.79 -24.75 -10.50
C TYR A 140 0.64 -24.92 -10.03
N THR A 141 1.30 -25.99 -10.44
CA THR A 141 2.72 -26.24 -10.12
C THR A 141 3.63 -25.19 -10.78
N PRO A 142 4.85 -24.95 -10.27
CA PRO A 142 5.79 -24.02 -10.89
C PRO A 142 5.98 -24.22 -12.40
N ALA A 143 6.13 -25.48 -12.84
CA ALA A 143 6.28 -25.80 -14.26
C ALA A 143 5.01 -25.52 -15.08
N GLU A 144 3.83 -25.74 -14.52
CA GLU A 144 2.56 -25.36 -15.16
C GLU A 144 2.40 -23.85 -15.25
N ARG A 145 2.75 -23.10 -14.18
CA ARG A 145 2.71 -21.63 -14.19
C ARG A 145 3.54 -21.07 -15.33
N GLU A 146 4.77 -21.56 -15.52
CA GLU A 146 5.65 -21.12 -16.62
C GLU A 146 5.03 -21.36 -18.00
N LYS A 147 4.40 -22.52 -18.22
CA LYS A 147 3.69 -22.84 -19.47
C LYS A 147 2.50 -21.91 -19.71
N ILE A 148 1.68 -21.68 -18.68
CA ILE A 148 0.52 -20.79 -18.73
C ILE A 148 0.97 -19.37 -19.08
N ILE A 149 2.06 -18.89 -18.45
CA ILE A 149 2.65 -17.57 -18.73
C ILE A 149 3.11 -17.50 -20.19
N ASP A 150 3.81 -18.52 -20.67
CA ASP A 150 4.30 -18.56 -22.04
C ASP A 150 3.19 -18.47 -23.08
N VAL A 151 2.09 -19.21 -22.89
CA VAL A 151 0.93 -19.13 -23.77
C VAL A 151 0.34 -17.72 -23.78
N TYR A 152 0.04 -17.18 -22.60
CA TYR A 152 -0.55 -15.84 -22.49
C TYR A 152 0.31 -14.79 -23.18
N PHE A 153 1.62 -14.76 -22.88
CA PHE A 153 2.52 -13.73 -23.40
C PHE A 153 2.75 -13.87 -24.90
N ASN A 154 2.84 -15.10 -25.43
CA ASN A 154 2.97 -15.32 -26.87
C ASN A 154 1.73 -14.85 -27.63
N ASP A 155 0.53 -15.15 -27.14
CA ASP A 155 -0.71 -14.70 -27.78
C ASP A 155 -0.86 -13.18 -27.70
N PHE A 156 -0.54 -12.59 -26.55
CA PHE A 156 -0.54 -11.14 -26.39
C PHE A 156 0.38 -10.48 -27.43
N LYS A 157 1.59 -11.02 -27.64
CA LYS A 157 2.52 -10.52 -28.67
C LYS A 157 2.01 -10.75 -30.08
N GLN A 158 1.37 -11.87 -30.38
CA GLN A 158 0.78 -12.11 -31.71
C GLN A 158 -0.35 -11.12 -32.02
N ILE A 159 -1.14 -10.77 -31.01
CA ILE A 159 -2.31 -9.90 -31.16
C ILE A 159 -1.92 -8.43 -31.21
N PHE A 160 -1.05 -7.97 -30.31
CA PHE A 160 -0.69 -6.55 -30.13
C PHE A 160 0.73 -6.19 -30.59
N GLY A 161 1.52 -7.15 -31.08
CA GLY A 161 2.86 -6.91 -31.62
C GLY A 161 3.99 -6.79 -30.59
N HIS A 162 3.68 -6.74 -29.29
CA HIS A 162 4.65 -6.66 -28.20
C HIS A 162 4.19 -7.50 -27.00
N TYR A 163 5.10 -7.86 -26.08
CA TYR A 163 4.71 -8.47 -24.81
C TYR A 163 4.03 -7.44 -23.87
N PRO A 164 3.13 -7.86 -22.96
CA PRO A 164 2.55 -6.93 -21.99
C PRO A 164 3.65 -6.37 -21.10
N ARG A 165 3.59 -5.07 -20.83
CA ARG A 165 4.58 -4.35 -19.99
C ARG A 165 4.20 -4.36 -18.52
N SER A 166 2.89 -4.33 -18.25
CA SER A 166 2.31 -4.44 -16.92
C SER A 166 1.46 -5.69 -16.81
N VAL A 167 1.53 -6.34 -15.65
CA VAL A 167 0.70 -7.50 -15.27
C VAL A 167 0.10 -7.21 -13.90
N ALA A 168 -1.19 -7.42 -13.67
CA ALA A 168 -1.73 -7.37 -12.31
C ALA A 168 -2.63 -8.56 -12.04
N ALA A 169 -2.78 -8.91 -10.77
CA ALA A 169 -3.74 -9.90 -10.29
C ALA A 169 -4.20 -9.49 -8.90
N TRP A 170 -5.28 -10.06 -8.40
CA TRP A 170 -5.57 -9.94 -6.98
C TRP A 170 -4.47 -10.53 -6.10
N VAL A 171 -3.97 -11.70 -6.49
CA VAL A 171 -2.82 -12.40 -5.88
C VAL A 171 -1.87 -12.92 -6.96
N ILE A 172 -0.57 -12.82 -6.69
CA ILE A 172 0.48 -13.40 -7.54
C ILE A 172 1.60 -13.95 -6.66
N ASP A 173 2.08 -15.16 -6.97
CA ASP A 173 3.17 -15.80 -6.26
C ASP A 173 4.55 -15.34 -6.77
N ALA A 174 5.59 -15.49 -5.95
CA ALA A 174 6.94 -15.07 -6.31
C ALA A 174 7.52 -15.83 -7.52
N HIS A 175 7.17 -17.10 -7.71
CA HIS A 175 7.69 -17.89 -8.83
C HIS A 175 7.20 -17.32 -10.17
N SER A 176 5.88 -17.14 -10.30
CA SER A 176 5.26 -16.54 -11.49
C SER A 176 5.83 -15.15 -11.79
N LEU A 177 5.90 -14.29 -10.77
CA LEU A 177 6.39 -12.93 -10.95
C LEU A 177 7.88 -12.88 -11.37
N ASN A 178 8.73 -13.73 -10.78
CA ASN A 178 10.12 -13.87 -11.21
C ASN A 178 10.22 -14.32 -12.66
N TYR A 179 9.41 -15.31 -13.06
CA TYR A 179 9.46 -15.83 -14.42
C TYR A 179 9.05 -14.76 -15.44
N MET A 180 7.95 -14.05 -15.18
CA MET A 180 7.49 -12.92 -16.00
C MET A 180 8.57 -11.83 -16.12
N TYR A 181 9.24 -11.48 -15.01
CA TYR A 181 10.34 -10.52 -15.06
C TYR A 181 11.55 -11.05 -15.85
N ASN A 182 12.04 -12.24 -15.50
CA ASN A 182 13.28 -12.77 -16.05
C ASN A 182 13.18 -13.04 -17.55
N LYS A 183 12.06 -13.63 -18.01
CA LYS A 183 11.85 -13.99 -19.40
C LYS A 183 11.26 -12.85 -20.23
N TYR A 184 10.24 -12.18 -19.73
CA TYR A 184 9.46 -11.21 -20.52
C TYR A 184 9.73 -9.74 -20.19
N LYS A 185 10.52 -9.46 -19.14
CA LYS A 185 10.95 -8.10 -18.78
C LYS A 185 9.78 -7.13 -18.53
N ILE A 186 8.75 -7.62 -17.84
CA ILE A 186 7.67 -6.74 -17.34
C ILE A 186 8.27 -5.64 -16.44
N VAL A 187 7.63 -4.47 -16.42
CA VAL A 187 8.16 -3.27 -15.76
C VAL A 187 7.31 -2.78 -14.60
N ALA A 188 6.08 -3.27 -14.48
CA ALA A 188 5.20 -3.00 -13.36
C ALA A 188 4.33 -4.23 -13.05
N THR A 189 3.96 -4.38 -11.79
CA THR A 189 2.88 -5.28 -11.38
C THR A 189 1.97 -4.61 -10.34
N ALA A 190 0.80 -5.16 -10.09
CA ALA A 190 -0.05 -4.70 -9.00
C ALA A 190 -0.80 -5.87 -8.32
N ASN A 191 -1.16 -5.66 -7.04
CA ASN A 191 -1.93 -6.62 -6.26
C ASN A 191 -3.00 -5.97 -5.37
N CYS A 192 -3.92 -6.80 -4.87
CA CYS A 192 -5.01 -6.36 -4.01
C CYS A 192 -4.46 -5.70 -2.74
N LYS A 193 -5.15 -4.67 -2.23
CA LYS A 193 -4.96 -4.14 -0.86
C LYS A 193 -5.07 -5.25 0.19
N ASP A 194 -4.82 -4.89 1.45
CA ASP A 194 -5.11 -5.79 2.57
C ASP A 194 -6.59 -6.22 2.56
N GLN A 195 -6.81 -7.53 2.57
CA GLN A 195 -8.12 -8.16 2.39
C GLN A 195 -8.12 -9.54 3.05
N ILE A 196 -9.23 -9.91 3.68
CA ILE A 196 -9.36 -11.16 4.42
C ILE A 196 -10.60 -11.91 3.92
N GLY A 197 -10.37 -13.04 3.25
CA GLY A 197 -11.40 -14.02 2.94
C GLY A 197 -12.37 -13.66 1.80
N THR A 198 -12.27 -12.47 1.22
CA THR A 198 -13.04 -12.06 0.04
C THR A 198 -12.52 -12.82 -1.19
N ASP A 199 -13.43 -13.38 -1.99
CA ASP A 199 -13.14 -14.15 -3.22
C ASP A 199 -12.12 -15.28 -3.04
N GLY A 200 -12.01 -15.82 -1.82
CA GLY A 200 -11.14 -16.96 -1.54
C GLY A 200 -9.66 -16.61 -1.39
N PHE A 201 -9.27 -15.36 -1.17
CA PHE A 201 -7.88 -15.04 -0.84
C PHE A 201 -7.77 -14.10 0.35
N THR A 202 -6.65 -14.24 1.07
CA THR A 202 -6.28 -13.36 2.18
C THR A 202 -4.89 -12.81 1.92
N LEU A 203 -4.78 -11.48 1.82
CA LEU A 203 -3.53 -10.73 1.87
C LEU A 203 -3.59 -9.85 3.12
N TRP A 204 -2.75 -10.09 4.12
CA TRP A 204 -2.81 -9.31 5.34
C TRP A 204 -1.42 -9.02 5.91
N GLY A 205 -1.16 -7.75 6.19
CA GLY A 205 0.12 -7.35 6.78
C GLY A 205 1.17 -6.82 5.81
N GLY A 206 0.92 -6.82 4.50
CA GLY A 206 1.90 -6.44 3.48
C GLY A 206 2.21 -4.94 3.46
N TYR A 207 3.07 -4.52 2.55
CA TYR A 207 3.34 -3.09 2.32
C TYR A 207 2.01 -2.36 2.08
N TRP A 208 1.66 -1.39 2.93
CA TRP A 208 0.25 -1.00 3.09
C TRP A 208 -0.35 -0.34 1.84
N ASN A 209 0.33 0.65 1.26
CA ASN A 209 -0.07 1.36 0.05
C ASN A 209 1.17 1.76 -0.76
N GLN A 210 1.04 2.46 -1.90
CA GLN A 210 2.12 2.79 -2.82
C GLN A 210 2.72 1.57 -3.51
N ALA A 211 4.05 1.46 -3.59
CA ALA A 211 4.71 0.38 -4.29
C ALA A 211 6.02 -0.06 -3.63
N TYR A 212 6.36 -1.33 -3.86
CA TYR A 212 7.55 -1.97 -3.32
C TYR A 212 8.15 -2.95 -4.33
N TYR A 213 9.45 -3.20 -4.23
CA TYR A 213 10.09 -4.37 -4.84
C TYR A 213 9.90 -5.59 -3.93
N PRO A 214 9.25 -6.66 -4.42
CA PRO A 214 9.04 -7.87 -3.64
C PRO A 214 10.32 -8.70 -3.52
N SER A 215 10.35 -9.60 -2.53
CA SER A 215 11.39 -10.63 -2.43
C SER A 215 11.25 -11.64 -3.57
N LYS A 216 12.39 -12.16 -4.04
CA LYS A 216 12.46 -13.27 -5.00
C LYS A 216 11.76 -14.53 -4.53
N ILE A 217 11.55 -14.69 -3.23
CA ILE A 217 10.89 -15.87 -2.67
C ILE A 217 9.52 -15.56 -2.07
N ASN A 218 9.11 -14.29 -2.01
CA ASN A 218 7.83 -13.88 -1.45
C ASN A 218 7.33 -12.60 -2.11
N ALA A 219 6.32 -12.73 -2.97
CA ALA A 219 5.77 -11.60 -3.73
C ALA A 219 5.03 -10.57 -2.85
N TYR A 220 4.64 -10.97 -1.63
CA TYR A 220 3.87 -10.13 -0.72
C TYR A 220 4.74 -9.32 0.25
N MET A 221 5.97 -9.78 0.52
CA MET A 221 6.93 -9.05 1.34
C MET A 221 7.93 -8.26 0.49
N PRO A 222 8.27 -7.01 0.87
CA PRO A 222 9.39 -6.31 0.28
C PRO A 222 10.72 -7.05 0.46
N ALA A 223 11.58 -6.97 -0.55
CA ALA A 223 12.98 -7.32 -0.38
C ALA A 223 13.69 -6.25 0.46
N GLN A 224 14.48 -6.68 1.43
CA GLN A 224 15.34 -5.82 2.23
C GLN A 224 16.60 -5.44 1.45
N HIS A 225 17.06 -6.27 0.49
CA HIS A 225 18.27 -6.02 -0.30
C HIS A 225 18.01 -6.15 -1.81
N ALA A 226 18.73 -5.38 -2.62
CA ALA A 226 18.61 -5.42 -4.08
C ALA A 226 18.94 -6.80 -4.68
N SER A 227 19.86 -7.54 -4.07
CA SER A 227 20.21 -8.90 -4.49
C SER A 227 19.07 -9.90 -4.29
N ALA A 228 18.18 -9.65 -3.34
CA ALA A 228 17.05 -10.50 -3.00
C ALA A 228 15.73 -10.06 -3.66
N GLN A 229 15.72 -8.94 -4.39
CA GLN A 229 14.49 -8.38 -4.95
C GLN A 229 14.17 -8.90 -6.35
N ILE A 230 12.89 -9.03 -6.66
CA ILE A 230 12.42 -9.01 -8.05
C ILE A 230 12.39 -7.54 -8.48
N PRO A 231 13.13 -7.09 -9.52
CA PRO A 231 13.25 -5.69 -9.91
C PRO A 231 12.01 -5.12 -10.62
N VAL A 232 10.81 -5.49 -10.16
CA VAL A 232 9.52 -5.01 -10.67
C VAL A 232 8.72 -4.46 -9.49
N PRO A 233 8.31 -3.18 -9.51
CA PRO A 233 7.48 -2.63 -8.45
C PRO A 233 6.08 -3.24 -8.46
N VAL A 234 5.62 -3.66 -7.29
CA VAL A 234 4.25 -4.07 -7.01
C VAL A 234 3.49 -2.87 -6.48
N PHE A 235 2.51 -2.35 -7.23
CA PHE A 235 1.62 -1.27 -6.81
C PHE A 235 0.40 -1.81 -6.06
N ARG A 236 0.05 -1.20 -4.92
CA ARG A 236 -1.11 -1.59 -4.08
C ARG A 236 -2.40 -0.94 -4.61
N MET A 237 -3.40 -1.74 -4.97
CA MET A 237 -4.59 -1.24 -5.68
C MET A 237 -5.72 -0.72 -4.77
N LEU A 238 -6.76 -0.16 -5.39
CA LEU A 238 -8.08 0.20 -4.86
C LEU A 238 -8.17 1.47 -4.01
N GLY A 239 -7.09 2.21 -3.75
CA GLY A 239 -7.20 3.52 -3.10
C GLY A 239 -7.89 3.47 -1.73
N SER A 240 -7.32 2.67 -0.82
CA SER A 240 -7.91 2.38 0.49
C SER A 240 -7.99 3.63 1.38
N ASP A 241 -9.10 3.77 2.12
CA ASP A 241 -9.23 4.76 3.19
C ASP A 241 -8.16 4.50 4.27
N PRO A 242 -7.25 5.45 4.55
CA PRO A 242 -6.16 5.28 5.53
C PRO A 242 -6.62 5.08 6.98
N ILE A 243 -7.89 5.36 7.30
CA ILE A 243 -8.46 5.22 8.64
C ILE A 243 -9.46 4.08 8.67
N ARG A 244 -10.49 4.12 7.81
CA ARG A 244 -11.69 3.27 7.93
C ARG A 244 -11.47 1.85 7.40
N GLN A 245 -10.69 1.70 6.32
CA GLN A 245 -10.44 0.38 5.73
C GLN A 245 -9.74 -0.56 6.71
N TYR A 246 -8.83 -0.02 7.54
CA TYR A 246 -8.12 -0.81 8.56
C TYR A 246 -8.95 -1.04 9.83
N ALA A 247 -9.67 -0.01 10.29
CA ALA A 247 -10.32 -0.01 11.60
C ALA A 247 -11.51 -0.96 11.73
N ASN A 248 -12.31 -1.13 10.67
CA ASN A 248 -13.62 -1.78 10.80
C ASN A 248 -13.71 -3.19 10.21
N GLY A 249 -12.70 -3.66 9.45
CA GLY A 249 -12.57 -5.05 8.94
C GLY A 249 -13.72 -5.63 8.10
N SER A 250 -14.88 -4.96 8.06
CA SER A 250 -16.17 -5.42 7.55
C SER A 250 -16.70 -4.56 6.42
N ALA A 251 -16.25 -3.30 6.32
CA ALA A 251 -16.59 -2.39 5.24
C ALA A 251 -15.42 -2.24 4.26
N VAL A 252 -15.69 -2.38 2.97
CA VAL A 252 -14.77 -1.99 1.90
C VAL A 252 -14.90 -0.48 1.71
N VAL A 253 -13.91 0.27 2.18
CA VAL A 253 -13.85 1.74 2.09
C VAL A 253 -12.68 2.12 1.21
N THR A 254 -12.95 2.16 -0.08
CA THR A 254 -11.98 2.31 -1.17
C THR A 254 -12.44 3.33 -2.20
N LEU A 255 -11.56 3.66 -3.14
CA LEU A 255 -11.89 4.49 -4.31
C LEU A 255 -12.71 3.72 -5.36
N GLU A 256 -13.04 2.45 -5.13
CA GLU A 256 -13.87 1.68 -6.04
C GLU A 256 -15.25 2.35 -6.21
N PRO A 257 -15.65 2.69 -7.45
CA PRO A 257 -16.80 3.57 -7.73
C PRO A 257 -18.18 3.00 -7.35
N VAL A 258 -18.23 1.72 -7.06
CA VAL A 258 -19.46 0.95 -6.80
C VAL A 258 -19.90 1.06 -5.34
N TYR A 259 -19.04 1.50 -4.42
CA TYR A 259 -19.37 1.60 -3.00
C TYR A 259 -20.00 2.95 -2.66
N PRO A 260 -21.30 3.00 -2.31
CA PRO A 260 -22.04 4.26 -2.13
C PRO A 260 -21.60 5.10 -0.94
N GLU A 261 -20.89 4.49 0.02
CA GLU A 261 -20.34 5.14 1.21
C GLU A 261 -18.87 5.60 1.03
N ALA A 262 -18.22 5.23 -0.08
CA ALA A 262 -16.80 5.51 -0.36
C ALA A 262 -16.59 6.02 -1.80
N GLY A 263 -16.01 5.23 -2.70
CA GLY A 263 -15.72 5.63 -4.08
C GLY A 263 -16.92 5.99 -4.96
N GLY A 264 -18.15 5.71 -4.51
CA GLY A 264 -19.42 6.20 -5.09
C GLY A 264 -20.01 7.45 -4.39
N ASN A 265 -19.34 7.96 -3.36
CA ASN A 265 -19.79 9.07 -2.52
C ASN A 265 -19.00 10.35 -2.77
N LYS A 266 -19.67 11.41 -3.24
CA LYS A 266 -19.02 12.70 -3.55
C LYS A 266 -18.25 13.32 -2.38
N ASN A 267 -18.77 13.23 -1.16
CA ASN A 267 -18.11 13.85 0.01
C ASN A 267 -16.84 13.09 0.37
N TRP A 268 -16.92 11.76 0.38
CA TRP A 268 -15.75 10.91 0.63
C TRP A 268 -14.69 11.07 -0.46
N ILE A 269 -15.07 11.05 -1.74
CA ILE A 269 -14.14 11.22 -2.88
C ILE A 269 -13.40 12.56 -2.79
N ASN A 270 -14.13 13.66 -2.51
CA ASN A 270 -13.51 14.99 -2.37
C ASN A 270 -12.51 15.02 -1.20
N TRP A 271 -12.90 14.47 -0.05
CA TRP A 271 -12.01 14.37 1.11
C TRP A 271 -10.77 13.52 0.81
N PHE A 272 -10.95 12.36 0.17
CA PHE A 272 -9.85 11.45 -0.15
C PHE A 272 -8.83 12.13 -1.06
N PHE A 273 -9.27 12.76 -2.16
CA PHE A 273 -8.37 13.47 -3.06
C PHE A 273 -7.76 14.74 -2.45
N GLU A 274 -8.48 15.44 -1.57
CA GLU A 274 -7.93 16.56 -0.83
C GLU A 274 -6.77 16.12 0.07
N THR A 275 -7.02 15.10 0.90
CA THR A 275 -6.02 14.48 1.79
C THR A 275 -4.83 13.95 0.98
N PHE A 276 -5.12 13.18 -0.08
CA PHE A 276 -4.11 12.58 -0.95
C PHE A 276 -3.15 13.61 -1.54
N THR A 277 -3.67 14.78 -1.96
CA THR A 277 -2.88 15.81 -2.62
C THR A 277 -2.24 16.83 -1.68
N LYS A 278 -2.85 17.14 -0.53
CA LYS A 278 -2.39 18.22 0.35
C LYS A 278 -1.50 17.74 1.49
N ASP A 279 -1.84 16.63 2.13
CA ASP A 279 -1.19 16.21 3.36
C ASP A 279 0.24 15.71 3.13
N SER A 280 1.05 15.69 4.20
CA SER A 280 2.45 15.28 4.14
C SER A 280 2.67 13.86 3.60
N ALA A 281 3.64 13.67 2.71
CA ALA A 281 4.01 12.34 2.24
C ALA A 281 5.51 12.23 1.96
N LEU A 282 6.15 11.22 2.55
CA LEU A 282 7.53 10.83 2.31
C LEU A 282 7.61 9.99 1.04
N GLY A 283 8.63 10.22 0.21
CA GLY A 283 8.86 9.47 -1.01
C GLY A 283 7.90 9.85 -2.13
N PHE A 284 6.67 9.33 -2.09
CA PHE A 284 5.57 9.65 -3.01
C PHE A 284 4.24 9.18 -2.41
N ASN A 285 3.14 9.68 -2.94
CA ASN A 285 1.81 9.12 -2.69
C ASN A 285 1.25 8.52 -3.98
N TYR A 286 0.47 7.45 -3.83
CA TYR A 286 -0.09 6.70 -4.95
C TYR A 286 -1.48 6.17 -4.61
N THR A 287 -2.35 6.15 -5.61
CA THR A 287 -3.65 5.50 -5.57
C THR A 287 -4.00 4.96 -6.95
N GLN A 288 -4.76 3.87 -6.99
CA GLN A 288 -5.39 3.38 -8.21
C GLN A 288 -6.87 3.79 -8.23
N ALA A 289 -7.33 4.28 -9.38
CA ALA A 289 -8.72 4.51 -9.72
C ALA A 289 -9.10 3.64 -10.93
N GLY A 290 -10.39 3.58 -11.29
CA GLY A 290 -10.89 2.63 -12.29
C GLY A 290 -11.43 1.36 -11.64
N GLN A 291 -12.05 0.48 -12.44
CA GLN A 291 -12.78 -0.68 -11.93
C GLN A 291 -12.76 -1.82 -12.95
N GLU A 292 -12.86 -3.06 -12.46
CA GLU A 292 -13.12 -4.21 -13.32
C GLU A 292 -14.50 -4.13 -13.99
N ASN A 293 -14.59 -4.55 -15.25
CA ASN A 293 -15.82 -4.44 -16.03
C ASN A 293 -16.97 -5.34 -15.53
N SER A 294 -16.67 -6.39 -14.75
CA SER A 294 -17.69 -7.27 -14.16
C SER A 294 -18.60 -6.59 -13.15
N PHE A 295 -18.20 -5.43 -12.61
CA PHE A 295 -19.11 -4.63 -11.78
C PHE A 295 -20.18 -3.89 -12.58
N THR A 296 -20.09 -3.88 -13.92
CA THR A 296 -21.02 -3.25 -14.87
C THR A 296 -21.05 -1.72 -14.83
N TRP A 297 -21.31 -1.11 -15.98
CA TRP A 297 -21.43 0.35 -16.10
C TRP A 297 -22.53 0.92 -15.21
N SER A 298 -23.70 0.28 -15.13
CA SER A 298 -24.84 0.78 -14.34
C SER A 298 -24.49 1.02 -12.88
N ASN A 299 -23.65 0.16 -12.30
CA ASN A 299 -23.26 0.27 -10.89
C ASN A 299 -22.11 1.27 -10.68
N MET A 300 -21.13 1.32 -11.59
CA MET A 300 -19.95 2.18 -11.42
C MET A 300 -20.13 3.61 -11.96
N LYS A 301 -21.11 3.86 -12.85
CA LYS A 301 -21.31 5.14 -13.56
C LYS A 301 -21.26 6.33 -12.62
N LYS A 302 -22.06 6.32 -11.55
CA LYS A 302 -22.15 7.43 -10.59
C LYS A 302 -20.79 7.77 -9.98
N GLY A 303 -20.06 6.76 -9.50
CA GLY A 303 -18.75 6.96 -8.89
C GLY A 303 -17.74 7.51 -9.90
N LEU A 304 -17.65 6.90 -11.09
CA LEU A 304 -16.70 7.34 -12.12
C LEU A 304 -17.01 8.73 -12.68
N GLU A 305 -18.28 9.08 -12.87
CA GLU A 305 -18.70 10.43 -13.31
C GLU A 305 -18.33 11.52 -12.28
N ILE A 306 -18.14 11.17 -11.01
CA ILE A 306 -17.60 12.08 -9.99
C ILE A 306 -16.07 12.08 -10.02
N GLN A 307 -15.45 10.90 -10.06
CA GLN A 307 -14.00 10.75 -9.93
C GLN A 307 -13.23 11.34 -11.13
N MET A 308 -13.63 11.00 -12.36
CA MET A 308 -12.85 11.35 -13.57
C MET A 308 -12.67 12.87 -13.75
N PRO A 309 -13.72 13.72 -13.64
CA PRO A 309 -13.53 15.17 -13.73
C PRO A 309 -12.64 15.74 -12.61
N ILE A 310 -12.69 15.18 -11.40
CA ILE A 310 -11.82 15.60 -10.29
C ILE A 310 -10.36 15.25 -10.61
N ILE A 311 -10.11 14.02 -11.09
CA ILE A 311 -8.76 13.57 -11.45
C ILE A 311 -8.18 14.44 -12.58
N ALA A 312 -8.97 14.71 -13.63
CA ALA A 312 -8.56 15.58 -14.72
C ALA A 312 -8.22 17.00 -14.22
N ARG A 313 -9.09 17.61 -13.40
CA ARG A 313 -8.83 18.92 -12.81
C ARG A 313 -7.55 18.93 -11.96
N LEU A 314 -7.33 17.91 -11.12
CA LEU A 314 -6.12 17.83 -10.29
C LEU A 314 -4.85 17.68 -11.13
N ARG A 315 -4.92 16.95 -12.25
CA ARG A 315 -3.82 16.85 -13.21
C ARG A 315 -3.54 18.20 -13.85
N ASP A 316 -4.57 18.89 -14.32
CA ASP A 316 -4.44 20.18 -15.01
C ASP A 316 -3.92 21.28 -14.06
N GLU A 317 -4.25 21.18 -12.77
CA GLU A 317 -3.71 22.01 -11.69
C GLU A 317 -2.27 21.63 -11.27
N GLY A 318 -1.67 20.60 -11.89
CA GLY A 318 -0.32 20.11 -11.55
C GLY A 318 -0.21 19.44 -10.17
N LYS A 319 -1.34 19.07 -9.55
CA LYS A 319 -1.38 18.47 -8.20
C LYS A 319 -1.14 16.96 -8.20
N VAL A 320 -1.42 16.31 -9.32
CA VAL A 320 -1.20 14.87 -9.52
C VAL A 320 -0.61 14.60 -10.90
N ARG A 321 0.11 13.48 -11.02
CA ARG A 321 0.44 12.85 -12.29
C ARG A 321 -0.55 11.73 -12.52
N VAL A 322 -1.21 11.74 -13.68
CA VAL A 322 -2.03 10.61 -14.13
C VAL A 322 -1.17 9.82 -15.09
N GLU A 323 -0.80 8.61 -14.69
CA GLU A 323 0.18 7.78 -15.40
C GLU A 323 -0.46 6.43 -15.78
N THR A 324 0.05 5.79 -16.81
CA THR A 324 -0.16 4.34 -17.01
C THR A 324 0.69 3.56 -16.00
N MET A 325 0.38 2.27 -15.79
CA MET A 325 1.20 1.40 -14.94
C MET A 325 2.63 1.27 -15.46
N GLU A 326 2.83 1.17 -16.77
CA GLU A 326 4.18 1.14 -17.36
C GLU A 326 4.97 2.42 -17.06
N GLN A 327 4.32 3.59 -17.19
CA GLN A 327 4.94 4.88 -16.87
C GLN A 327 5.36 4.93 -15.39
N SER A 328 4.44 4.55 -14.48
CA SER A 328 4.73 4.45 -13.04
C SER A 328 5.88 3.48 -12.76
N GLY A 329 5.88 2.30 -13.38
CA GLY A 329 6.88 1.25 -13.15
C GLY A 329 8.28 1.65 -13.62
N LYS A 330 8.37 2.26 -14.80
CA LYS A 330 9.61 2.84 -15.33
C LYS A 330 10.11 3.99 -14.46
N TRP A 331 9.22 4.90 -14.06
CA TRP A 331 9.57 6.00 -13.16
C TRP A 331 10.11 5.48 -11.83
N PHE A 332 9.40 4.53 -11.20
CA PHE A 332 9.79 3.96 -9.92
C PHE A 332 11.17 3.32 -10.02
N SER A 333 11.41 2.51 -11.06
CA SER A 333 12.69 1.82 -11.24
C SER A 333 13.86 2.71 -11.64
N LYS A 334 13.59 3.82 -12.31
CA LYS A 334 14.59 4.86 -12.52
C LYS A 334 14.93 5.61 -11.22
N THR A 335 13.96 5.75 -10.32
CA THR A 335 14.07 6.59 -9.12
C THR A 335 14.66 5.84 -7.93
N TYR A 336 14.29 4.58 -7.75
CA TYR A 336 14.57 3.80 -6.54
C TYR A 336 15.34 2.52 -6.88
N LYS A 337 16.49 2.32 -6.22
CA LYS A 337 17.29 1.08 -6.34
C LYS A 337 16.71 -0.08 -5.52
N VAL A 338 16.07 0.26 -4.41
CA VAL A 338 15.40 -0.63 -3.46
C VAL A 338 14.08 0.04 -3.05
N THR A 339 13.16 -0.71 -2.46
CA THR A 339 11.89 -0.16 -1.96
C THR A 339 12.15 1.05 -1.05
N PRO A 340 11.62 2.24 -1.38
CA PRO A 340 11.81 3.44 -0.57
C PRO A 340 10.96 3.37 0.71
N ALA A 341 11.29 4.22 1.69
CA ALA A 341 10.34 4.53 2.74
C ALA A 341 9.26 5.47 2.22
N THR A 342 7.99 5.23 2.55
CA THR A 342 6.87 6.09 2.17
C THR A 342 5.95 6.39 3.35
N THR A 343 5.22 7.50 3.27
CA THR A 343 4.14 7.78 4.20
C THR A 343 2.85 8.18 3.50
N PHE A 344 1.74 7.88 4.16
CA PHE A 344 0.43 8.45 3.86
C PHE A 344 -0.14 8.99 5.16
N THR A 345 -0.47 10.28 5.19
CA THR A 345 -1.04 10.93 6.37
C THR A 345 -2.47 11.38 6.13
N VAL A 346 -3.23 11.43 7.22
CA VAL A 346 -4.48 12.20 7.32
C VAL A 346 -4.29 13.20 8.44
N GLU A 347 -4.20 14.48 8.09
CA GLU A 347 -4.09 15.60 9.02
C GLU A 347 -5.47 16.12 9.43
N LYS A 348 -6.48 15.93 8.58
CA LYS A 348 -7.88 16.23 8.86
C LYS A 348 -8.81 15.18 8.22
N ASP A 349 -9.53 14.44 9.06
CA ASP A 349 -10.49 13.43 8.60
C ASP A 349 -11.83 14.05 8.12
N LEU A 350 -12.65 13.22 7.48
CA LEU A 350 -13.94 13.56 6.90
C LEU A 350 -14.93 14.07 7.97
N GLY A 351 -15.60 15.19 7.65
CA GLY A 351 -16.66 15.78 8.46
C GLY A 351 -16.15 16.31 9.81
N ASN A 352 -16.83 15.92 10.89
CA ASN A 352 -16.50 16.33 12.26
C ASN A 352 -15.58 15.31 12.99
N SER A 353 -15.05 14.33 12.28
CA SER A 353 -14.12 13.35 12.87
C SER A 353 -12.85 14.06 13.35
N ASP A 354 -12.39 13.71 14.55
CA ASP A 354 -11.15 14.24 15.12
C ASP A 354 -9.91 13.42 14.75
N LYS A 355 -10.12 12.31 14.04
CA LYS A 355 -9.09 11.32 13.73
C LYS A 355 -7.97 11.89 12.86
N LYS A 356 -6.76 11.43 13.14
CA LYS A 356 -5.54 11.71 12.34
C LYS A 356 -4.69 10.47 12.30
N THR A 357 -4.00 10.25 11.19
CA THR A 357 -3.18 9.06 11.08
C THR A 357 -1.95 9.27 10.23
N ILE A 358 -0.94 8.44 10.48
CA ILE A 358 0.19 8.24 9.59
C ILE A 358 0.40 6.74 9.41
N TRP A 359 0.42 6.32 8.16
CA TRP A 359 1.04 5.08 7.74
C TRP A 359 2.48 5.37 7.36
N TYR A 360 3.42 4.61 7.92
CA TYR A 360 4.81 4.61 7.53
C TYR A 360 5.17 3.21 7.03
N ASN A 361 5.71 3.12 5.83
CA ASN A 361 6.16 1.87 5.24
C ASN A 361 7.64 1.96 4.92
N SER A 362 8.36 0.87 5.16
CA SER A 362 9.72 0.65 4.68
C SER A 362 9.84 -0.77 4.13
N ARG A 363 11.03 -1.12 3.63
CA ARG A 363 11.33 -2.50 3.24
C ARG A 363 11.50 -3.49 4.40
N PHE A 364 11.46 -3.01 5.65
CA PHE A 364 11.62 -3.83 6.85
C PHE A 364 10.33 -3.96 7.66
N TYR A 365 9.44 -2.97 7.62
CA TYR A 365 8.19 -2.99 8.36
C TYR A 365 7.16 -2.01 7.79
N ARG A 366 5.91 -2.18 8.21
CA ARG A 366 4.87 -1.13 8.14
C ARG A 366 4.41 -0.77 9.54
N MET A 367 3.91 0.44 9.70
CA MET A 367 3.30 0.86 10.94
C MET A 367 2.17 1.88 10.69
N ASN A 368 1.10 1.76 11.48
CA ASN A 368 0.07 2.78 11.61
C ASN A 368 0.08 3.41 13.00
N ILE A 369 0.03 4.74 13.05
CA ILE A 369 -0.25 5.49 14.27
C ILE A 369 -1.53 6.29 14.05
N LEU A 370 -2.48 6.16 14.97
CA LEU A 370 -3.78 6.81 14.95
C LEU A 370 -3.93 7.70 16.18
N TRP A 371 -4.39 8.92 15.96
CA TRP A 371 -4.92 9.78 17.00
C TRP A 371 -6.44 9.80 16.91
N GLU A 372 -7.09 9.54 18.03
CA GLU A 372 -8.55 9.58 18.17
C GLU A 372 -8.90 9.95 19.62
N LYS A 373 -9.92 10.80 19.81
CA LYS A 373 -10.34 11.31 21.13
C LYS A 373 -9.17 11.93 21.91
N SER A 374 -8.32 12.68 21.22
CA SER A 374 -7.10 13.29 21.76
C SER A 374 -6.07 12.30 22.34
N THR A 375 -6.18 10.99 22.07
CA THR A 375 -5.20 9.97 22.51
C THR A 375 -4.40 9.42 21.33
N LEU A 376 -3.27 8.76 21.61
CA LEU A 376 -2.43 8.10 20.60
C LEU A 376 -2.51 6.57 20.75
N ARG A 377 -2.70 5.89 19.63
CA ARG A 377 -2.62 4.43 19.50
C ARG A 377 -1.74 4.04 18.32
N ILE A 378 -0.73 3.20 18.55
CA ILE A 378 -0.09 2.48 17.45
C ILE A 378 -1.00 1.30 17.13
N ALA A 379 -1.66 1.38 15.97
CA ALA A 379 -2.74 0.47 15.59
C ALA A 379 -2.22 -0.75 14.81
N ASP A 380 -1.10 -0.63 14.12
CA ASP A 380 -0.53 -1.68 13.27
C ASP A 380 1.00 -1.63 13.35
N ILE A 381 1.64 -2.79 13.45
CA ILE A 381 3.06 -3.01 13.17
C ILE A 381 3.18 -4.42 12.59
N HIS A 382 3.65 -4.52 11.36
CA HIS A 382 4.08 -5.79 10.77
C HIS A 382 5.53 -5.72 10.32
N LEU A 383 6.31 -6.77 10.58
CA LEU A 383 7.68 -6.93 10.11
C LEU A 383 7.72 -7.69 8.78
N PHE A 384 8.74 -7.40 7.98
CA PHE A 384 9.05 -8.06 6.72
C PHE A 384 10.40 -8.77 6.84
N ASN A 385 10.47 -10.00 6.33
CA ASN A 385 11.68 -10.79 6.29
C ASN A 385 11.83 -11.43 4.90
N GLU A 386 12.80 -10.96 4.12
CA GLU A 386 13.01 -11.40 2.74
C GLU A 386 13.44 -12.87 2.62
N LYS A 387 13.81 -13.52 3.74
CA LYS A 387 14.21 -14.93 3.81
C LYS A 387 13.02 -15.87 4.04
N ILE A 388 11.82 -15.33 4.27
CA ILE A 388 10.60 -16.13 4.44
C ILE A 388 9.94 -16.33 3.06
N PRO A 389 9.90 -17.55 2.52
CA PRO A 389 9.22 -17.80 1.27
C PRO A 389 7.70 -17.65 1.42
N ASP A 390 7.02 -17.20 0.36
CA ASP A 390 5.56 -17.36 0.32
C ASP A 390 5.19 -18.84 0.21
N ARG A 391 3.99 -19.19 0.70
CA ARG A 391 3.52 -20.59 0.78
C ARG A 391 3.53 -21.29 -0.57
N TYR A 392 3.41 -20.55 -1.66
CA TYR A 392 3.17 -21.07 -3.00
C TYR A 392 4.43 -21.07 -3.86
N LEU A 393 5.58 -20.61 -3.35
CA LEU A 393 6.84 -20.56 -4.11
C LEU A 393 7.14 -21.88 -4.83
N ASN A 394 7.08 -23.00 -4.09
CA ASN A 394 7.35 -24.35 -4.61
C ASN A 394 6.15 -25.30 -4.47
N SER A 395 5.00 -24.80 -4.00
CA SER A 395 3.84 -25.62 -3.69
C SER A 395 2.57 -25.05 -4.31
N VAL A 396 1.48 -25.81 -4.25
CA VAL A 396 0.16 -25.41 -4.77
C VAL A 396 -0.87 -25.40 -3.65
N THR A 397 -1.89 -24.55 -3.78
CA THR A 397 -3.12 -24.73 -3.01
C THR A 397 -4.04 -25.71 -3.74
N THR A 398 -4.65 -26.63 -2.99
CA THR A 398 -5.67 -27.57 -3.48
C THR A 398 -7.04 -27.28 -2.89
N ILE A 399 -7.18 -26.13 -2.23
CA ILE A 399 -8.44 -25.64 -1.68
C ILE A 399 -8.77 -24.31 -2.33
N ASN A 400 -10.04 -23.93 -2.28
CA ASN A 400 -10.53 -22.66 -2.82
C ASN A 400 -10.00 -21.39 -2.12
N LYS A 401 -8.97 -21.52 -1.27
CA LYS A 401 -8.37 -20.45 -0.49
C LYS A 401 -6.88 -20.28 -0.75
N SER A 402 -6.42 -19.04 -0.70
CA SER A 402 -5.01 -18.70 -0.63
C SER A 402 -4.70 -17.68 0.46
N PHE A 403 -3.47 -17.73 0.99
CA PHE A 403 -3.06 -16.97 2.17
C PHE A 403 -1.67 -16.38 1.98
N PHE A 404 -1.58 -15.06 2.09
CA PHE A 404 -0.36 -14.27 2.05
C PHE A 404 -0.33 -13.41 3.30
N TYR A 405 0.64 -13.70 4.17
CA TYR A 405 0.80 -13.01 5.44
C TYR A 405 2.18 -12.42 5.60
N THR A 406 2.28 -11.48 6.53
CA THR A 406 3.55 -11.02 7.09
C THR A 406 3.60 -11.27 8.59
N LEU A 407 4.51 -10.63 9.33
CA LEU A 407 4.80 -10.94 10.73
C LEU A 407 4.18 -9.88 11.67
N PRO A 408 2.97 -10.12 12.24
CA PRO A 408 2.28 -9.13 13.06
C PRO A 408 2.90 -8.96 14.46
N VAL A 409 3.40 -7.77 14.76
CA VAL A 409 3.81 -7.35 16.11
C VAL A 409 2.66 -6.64 16.83
N ILE A 410 1.90 -5.82 16.09
CA ILE A 410 0.67 -5.17 16.53
C ILE A 410 -0.35 -5.30 15.40
N ASP A 411 -1.52 -5.87 15.67
CA ASP A 411 -2.60 -5.99 14.69
C ASP A 411 -3.93 -5.54 15.30
N GLY A 412 -4.23 -4.25 15.14
CA GLY A 412 -5.40 -3.61 15.70
C GLY A 412 -6.71 -4.14 15.10
N SER A 413 -6.66 -4.63 13.86
CA SER A 413 -7.83 -5.13 13.14
C SER A 413 -8.19 -6.56 13.56
N GLN A 414 -7.19 -7.45 13.68
CA GLN A 414 -7.43 -8.85 14.03
C GLN A 414 -7.63 -9.06 15.52
N TRP A 415 -6.93 -8.30 16.36
CA TRP A 415 -6.90 -8.50 17.81
C TRP A 415 -7.90 -7.62 18.57
N GLY A 416 -8.54 -6.68 17.88
CA GLY A 416 -9.52 -5.74 18.42
C GLY A 416 -10.94 -6.01 17.96
N LYS A 417 -11.88 -5.21 18.45
CA LYS A 417 -13.25 -5.12 17.91
C LYS A 417 -13.75 -3.68 17.92
N ASP A 418 -14.87 -3.43 17.26
CA ASP A 418 -15.57 -2.15 17.33
C ASP A 418 -15.82 -1.71 18.78
N GLY A 419 -15.50 -0.45 19.07
CA GLY A 419 -15.58 0.13 20.42
C GLY A 419 -14.46 -0.28 21.38
N ASN A 420 -13.71 -1.36 21.10
CA ASN A 420 -12.53 -1.76 21.86
C ASN A 420 -11.37 -2.15 20.93
N PRO A 421 -10.79 -1.17 20.21
CA PRO A 421 -9.72 -1.45 19.25
C PRO A 421 -8.44 -1.87 19.99
N ALA A 422 -7.77 -2.88 19.42
CA ALA A 422 -6.46 -3.30 19.86
C ALA A 422 -5.37 -2.32 19.40
N GLY A 423 -4.23 -2.35 20.07
CA GLY A 423 -3.07 -1.53 19.74
C GLY A 423 -2.28 -1.10 20.96
N LEU A 424 -1.09 -0.57 20.70
CA LEU A 424 -0.18 -0.09 21.74
C LEU A 424 -0.56 1.35 22.10
N ARG A 425 -1.01 1.56 23.34
CA ARG A 425 -1.50 2.85 23.86
C ARG A 425 -0.45 3.52 24.72
N LEU A 426 -0.35 4.84 24.60
CA LEU A 426 0.53 5.64 25.45
C LEU A 426 -0.17 5.99 26.77
N MET A 427 0.43 5.59 27.87
CA MET A 427 -0.12 5.73 29.22
C MET A 427 0.81 6.55 30.11
N VAL A 428 0.23 7.20 31.10
CA VAL A 428 0.94 7.88 32.19
C VAL A 428 0.43 7.36 33.52
N ASN A 429 1.33 7.24 34.50
CA ASN A 429 0.96 6.97 35.88
C ASN A 429 0.89 8.28 36.66
N GLU A 430 -0.31 8.62 37.11
CA GLU A 430 -0.58 9.79 37.97
C GLU A 430 -1.19 9.32 39.29
N ASN A 431 -0.53 9.62 40.40
CA ASN A 431 -1.01 9.28 41.75
C ASN A 431 -1.40 7.79 41.92
N GLY A 432 -0.66 6.89 41.27
CA GLY A 432 -0.91 5.45 41.30
C GLY A 432 -1.98 4.95 40.31
N LYS A 433 -2.60 5.84 39.53
CA LYS A 433 -3.59 5.50 38.51
C LYS A 433 -2.98 5.62 37.11
N ALA A 434 -3.15 4.58 36.29
CA ALA A 434 -2.81 4.63 34.88
C ALA A 434 -3.93 5.31 34.08
N THR A 435 -3.58 6.32 33.29
CA THR A 435 -4.51 7.01 32.37
C THR A 435 -3.88 7.14 30.98
N PRO A 436 -4.68 7.10 29.90
CA PRO A 436 -4.18 7.43 28.57
C PRO A 436 -3.66 8.87 28.53
N VAL A 437 -2.52 9.08 27.87
CA VAL A 437 -2.02 10.44 27.63
C VAL A 437 -2.96 11.14 26.66
N THR A 438 -3.35 12.38 26.98
CA THR A 438 -4.11 13.23 26.07
C THR A 438 -3.27 14.38 25.52
N GLY A 439 -3.59 14.84 24.32
CA GLY A 439 -2.82 15.89 23.67
C GLY A 439 -3.55 16.61 22.55
N GLY A 440 -2.87 17.64 22.02
CA GLY A 440 -3.34 18.46 20.91
C GLY A 440 -3.03 17.82 19.55
N GLN A 441 -2.89 18.68 18.53
CA GLN A 441 -2.67 18.21 17.16
C GLN A 441 -1.22 17.74 16.94
N PRO A 442 -1.01 16.52 16.40
CA PRO A 442 0.31 16.10 15.96
C PRO A 442 0.73 16.87 14.70
N THR A 443 2.04 16.99 14.51
CA THR A 443 2.66 17.52 13.29
C THR A 443 3.59 16.48 12.68
N PHE A 444 3.63 16.41 11.35
CA PHE A 444 4.37 15.41 10.59
C PHE A 444 5.47 16.08 9.74
N GLU A 445 6.73 15.77 10.04
CA GLU A 445 7.89 16.38 9.39
C GLU A 445 8.73 15.29 8.71
N ASN A 446 8.88 15.35 7.38
CA ASN A 446 9.74 14.42 6.65
C ASN A 446 11.20 14.87 6.76
N ILE A 447 12.06 13.98 7.25
CA ILE A 447 13.48 14.22 7.46
C ILE A 447 14.26 13.38 6.45
N GLY A 448 14.83 14.05 5.44
CA GLY A 448 15.53 13.38 4.35
C GLY A 448 14.63 12.44 3.54
N ARG A 449 15.17 11.31 3.09
CA ARG A 449 14.47 10.36 2.21
C ARG A 449 13.83 9.17 2.93
N TYR A 450 14.18 8.97 4.20
CA TYR A 450 13.95 7.71 4.89
C TYR A 450 13.27 7.88 6.23
N SER A 451 12.96 9.10 6.66
CA SER A 451 12.55 9.32 8.04
C SER A 451 11.42 10.33 8.14
N THR A 452 10.57 10.09 9.13
CA THR A 452 9.51 11.01 9.50
C THR A 452 9.55 11.23 11.00
N LYS A 453 9.56 12.50 11.39
CA LYS A 453 9.46 12.94 12.76
C LYS A 453 8.04 13.41 13.03
N ILE A 454 7.49 12.96 14.14
CA ILE A 454 6.16 13.33 14.60
C ILE A 454 6.32 14.06 15.91
N THR A 455 5.77 15.26 16.01
CA THR A 455 5.73 16.01 17.28
C THR A 455 4.30 16.11 17.75
N TRP A 456 4.03 15.58 18.94
CA TRP A 456 2.71 15.57 19.55
C TRP A 456 2.74 16.31 20.90
N PRO A 457 2.14 17.51 20.98
CA PRO A 457 2.05 18.27 22.22
C PRO A 457 0.99 17.68 23.15
N THR A 458 1.32 17.53 24.43
CA THR A 458 0.44 16.97 25.46
C THR A 458 0.49 17.83 26.72
N GLU A 459 -0.42 17.58 27.65
CA GLU A 459 -0.42 18.20 28.98
C GLU A 459 0.84 17.86 29.81
N HIS A 460 1.60 16.84 29.39
CA HIS A 460 2.82 16.39 30.06
C HIS A 460 4.11 16.81 29.35
N GLY A 461 4.03 17.60 28.27
CA GLY A 461 5.19 18.04 27.50
C GLY A 461 5.02 17.77 26.01
N LYS A 462 6.09 17.32 25.34
CA LYS A 462 6.03 16.99 23.91
C LYS A 462 6.57 15.59 23.68
N PHE A 463 5.71 14.70 23.17
CA PHE A 463 6.16 13.41 22.67
C PHE A 463 6.69 13.60 21.24
N VAL A 464 7.94 13.18 21.03
CA VAL A 464 8.58 13.18 19.72
C VAL A 464 8.80 11.73 19.31
N LEU A 465 8.17 11.33 18.20
CA LEU A 465 8.37 10.03 17.59
C LEU A 465 9.25 10.20 16.36
N ASN A 466 10.24 9.33 16.17
CA ASN A 466 11.04 9.29 14.95
C ASN A 466 10.92 7.91 14.32
N LEU A 467 10.51 7.89 13.06
CA LEU A 467 10.35 6.70 12.23
C LEU A 467 11.48 6.68 11.21
N THR A 468 12.13 5.53 11.04
CA THR A 468 13.23 5.32 10.09
C THR A 468 13.04 3.95 9.43
N GLU A 469 13.81 3.61 8.39
CA GLU A 469 13.61 2.34 7.70
C GLU A 469 13.63 1.11 8.63
N GLN A 470 14.42 1.13 9.70
CA GLN A 470 14.66 -0.03 10.57
C GLN A 470 14.29 0.19 12.04
N THR A 471 13.99 1.42 12.45
CA THR A 471 13.76 1.73 13.86
C THR A 471 12.65 2.73 14.04
N MET A 472 12.01 2.65 15.19
CA MET A 472 11.19 3.73 15.72
C MET A 472 11.70 4.14 17.11
N SER A 473 11.47 5.40 17.48
CA SER A 473 11.71 5.88 18.84
C SER A 473 10.58 6.79 19.30
N ILE A 474 10.38 6.86 20.62
CA ILE A 474 9.47 7.79 21.28
C ILE A 474 10.23 8.43 22.45
N LYS A 475 10.23 9.76 22.51
CA LYS A 475 10.88 10.50 23.58
C LYS A 475 9.93 11.56 24.14
N LEU A 476 9.87 11.67 25.46
CA LEU A 476 9.20 12.78 26.12
C LEU A 476 10.19 13.93 26.34
N LEU A 477 9.90 15.08 25.73
CA LEU A 477 10.61 16.33 25.95
C LEU A 477 9.86 17.20 26.97
N ASN A 478 10.61 18.08 27.64
CA ASN A 478 10.12 19.07 28.61
C ASN A 478 9.49 18.52 29.90
N ASN A 479 9.50 17.20 30.11
CA ASN A 479 9.21 16.55 31.39
C ASN A 479 9.71 15.09 31.44
N PRO A 480 11.01 14.82 31.24
CA PRO A 480 11.51 13.45 31.04
C PRO A 480 11.40 12.54 32.28
N SER A 481 11.12 13.10 33.46
CA SER A 481 10.95 12.37 34.71
C SER A 481 9.54 11.80 34.92
N LYS A 482 8.55 12.22 34.12
CA LYS A 482 7.18 11.70 34.22
C LYS A 482 7.18 10.19 33.97
N LYS A 483 6.46 9.44 34.81
CA LYS A 483 6.32 7.98 34.69
C LYS A 483 5.29 7.66 33.61
N TRP A 484 5.75 7.54 32.37
CA TRP A 484 4.95 7.11 31.22
C TRP A 484 5.41 5.74 30.72
N TYR A 485 4.56 5.06 29.99
CA TYR A 485 4.85 3.76 29.36
C TYR A 485 3.90 3.54 28.19
N MET A 486 4.10 2.46 27.44
CA MET A 486 3.10 1.99 26.50
C MET A 486 2.58 0.62 26.90
N GLU A 487 1.31 0.33 26.63
CA GLU A 487 0.75 -1.00 26.86
C GLU A 487 -0.13 -1.47 25.72
N LEU A 488 -0.05 -2.77 25.44
CA LEU A 488 -0.84 -3.40 24.40
C LEU A 488 -2.25 -3.68 24.94
N ASN A 489 -3.24 -3.00 24.37
CA ASN A 489 -4.64 -3.35 24.56
C ASN A 489 -5.06 -4.39 23.53
N VAL A 490 -5.78 -5.43 23.97
CA VAL A 490 -6.21 -6.55 23.12
C VAL A 490 -7.62 -6.96 23.55
N HIS A 491 -8.48 -7.24 22.57
CA HIS A 491 -9.78 -7.83 22.82
C HIS A 491 -9.79 -9.36 22.67
N TYR A 492 -9.07 -9.86 21.67
CA TYR A 492 -8.96 -11.28 21.31
C TYR A 492 -7.55 -11.83 21.64
N PRO A 493 -7.23 -12.09 22.92
CA PRO A 493 -5.89 -12.52 23.34
C PRO A 493 -5.43 -13.84 22.72
N GLU A 494 -6.36 -14.72 22.37
CA GLU A 494 -6.10 -16.00 21.71
C GLU A 494 -5.50 -15.85 20.31
N LYS A 495 -5.63 -14.67 19.70
CA LYS A 495 -5.05 -14.35 18.38
C LYS A 495 -3.63 -13.78 18.46
N LEU A 496 -3.09 -13.56 19.66
CA LEU A 496 -1.75 -13.01 19.82
C LEU A 496 -0.70 -14.06 19.46
N PRO A 497 0.24 -13.76 18.54
CA PRO A 497 1.36 -14.65 18.24
C PRO A 497 2.46 -14.63 19.31
N LEU A 498 2.28 -13.89 20.40
CA LEU A 498 3.28 -13.67 21.45
C LEU A 498 3.54 -14.96 22.24
N LYS A 499 4.81 -15.37 22.31
CA LYS A 499 5.26 -16.57 23.01
C LYS A 499 6.02 -16.28 24.29
N LYS A 500 6.89 -15.26 24.27
CA LYS A 500 7.75 -14.96 25.41
C LYS A 500 8.02 -13.46 25.51
N ILE A 501 7.93 -12.95 26.73
CA ILE A 501 8.34 -11.59 27.08
C ILE A 501 9.68 -11.67 27.80
N GLN A 502 10.68 -10.96 27.29
CA GLN A 502 11.97 -10.75 27.93
C GLN A 502 12.24 -9.24 28.04
N PRO A 503 13.01 -8.78 29.02
CA PRO A 503 13.22 -7.35 29.22
C PRO A 503 13.66 -6.58 27.97
N LYS A 504 14.41 -7.20 27.05
CA LYS A 504 14.89 -6.55 25.81
C LYS A 504 14.32 -7.13 24.52
N ALA A 505 13.46 -8.14 24.59
CA ALA A 505 12.91 -8.79 23.40
C ALA A 505 11.52 -9.37 23.65
N LEU A 506 10.64 -9.26 22.64
CA LEU A 506 9.43 -10.06 22.53
C LEU A 506 9.65 -11.14 21.49
N ALA A 507 9.33 -12.39 21.82
CA ALA A 507 9.36 -13.50 20.88
C ALA A 507 7.94 -13.85 20.45
N PHE A 508 7.76 -14.03 19.14
CA PHE A 508 6.48 -14.34 18.51
C PHE A 508 6.63 -15.58 17.62
N ASP A 509 5.54 -16.35 17.48
CA ASP A 509 5.39 -17.36 16.43
C ASP A 509 4.11 -17.08 15.64
N PHE A 510 4.24 -16.96 14.32
CA PHE A 510 3.11 -16.78 13.42
C PHE A 510 3.36 -17.54 12.12
N ASP A 511 2.36 -18.27 11.64
CA ASP A 511 2.42 -19.03 10.39
C ASP A 511 3.68 -19.91 10.24
N ASN A 512 4.04 -20.66 11.29
CA ASN A 512 5.24 -21.50 11.38
C ASN A 512 6.58 -20.74 11.30
N HIS A 513 6.59 -19.44 11.56
CA HIS A 513 7.79 -18.62 11.61
C HIS A 513 7.93 -17.95 12.98
N SER A 514 9.10 -18.13 13.59
CA SER A 514 9.48 -17.44 14.83
C SER A 514 10.24 -16.15 14.50
N TYR A 515 9.89 -15.06 15.18
CA TYR A 515 10.49 -13.75 14.97
C TYR A 515 10.52 -12.94 16.27
N THR A 516 11.30 -11.84 16.27
CA THR A 516 11.48 -11.04 17.49
C THR A 516 11.34 -9.54 17.26
N LEU A 517 10.75 -8.86 18.25
CA LEU A 517 10.85 -7.41 18.38
C LEU A 517 11.88 -7.08 19.47
N ASN A 518 12.89 -6.28 19.14
CA ASN A 518 13.97 -5.95 20.07
C ASN A 518 13.89 -4.50 20.54
N ALA A 519 14.00 -4.28 21.85
CA ALA A 519 14.09 -2.95 22.44
C ALA A 519 15.56 -2.48 22.48
N ILE A 520 15.89 -1.45 21.70
CA ILE A 520 17.18 -0.76 21.79
C ILE A 520 17.24 0.02 23.12
N LYS A 521 16.20 0.81 23.43
CA LYS A 521 16.03 1.52 24.71
C LYS A 521 14.66 1.23 25.30
N GLY A 522 14.64 1.11 26.63
CA GLY A 522 13.47 0.67 27.37
C GLY A 522 13.43 -0.84 27.56
N PHE A 523 12.37 -1.30 28.21
CA PHE A 523 12.20 -2.69 28.62
C PHE A 523 10.76 -3.17 28.47
N PHE A 524 10.58 -4.41 28.01
CA PHE A 524 9.28 -5.07 28.01
C PHE A 524 8.98 -5.71 29.37
N ALA A 525 7.71 -5.75 29.72
CA ALA A 525 7.21 -6.44 30.91
C ALA A 525 5.81 -7.01 30.64
N GLU A 526 5.39 -7.97 31.45
CA GLU A 526 4.01 -8.44 31.47
C GLU A 526 3.05 -7.33 31.92
N ARG A 527 1.79 -7.44 31.49
CA ARG A 527 0.72 -6.59 32.05
C ARG A 527 0.27 -7.16 33.39
N ASP A 528 -0.26 -6.29 34.24
CA ASP A 528 -0.78 -6.67 35.56
C ASP A 528 -1.96 -7.67 35.45
N ASN A 529 -2.69 -7.66 34.33
CA ASN A 529 -3.77 -8.60 34.03
C ASN A 529 -3.32 -9.82 33.19
N GLY A 530 -2.03 -9.96 32.90
CA GLY A 530 -1.45 -11.07 32.14
C GLY A 530 -1.68 -11.08 30.63
N VAL A 531 -2.46 -10.15 30.06
CA VAL A 531 -2.83 -10.18 28.62
C VAL A 531 -2.04 -9.15 27.82
N GLY A 532 -1.10 -9.60 26.98
CA GLY A 532 -0.24 -8.72 26.18
C GLY A 532 1.01 -8.25 26.96
N PHE A 533 1.53 -7.07 26.65
CA PHE A 533 2.76 -6.56 27.26
C PHE A 533 2.72 -5.05 27.53
N LYS A 534 3.61 -4.59 28.43
CA LYS A 534 3.96 -3.19 28.66
C LYS A 534 5.37 -2.91 28.14
N VAL A 535 5.64 -1.65 27.78
CA VAL A 535 6.99 -1.18 27.46
C VAL A 535 7.31 0.07 28.27
N MET A 536 8.35 -0.03 29.11
CA MET A 536 8.80 1.04 29.99
C MET A 536 9.98 1.80 29.37
N PRO A 537 9.97 3.15 29.38
CA PRO A 537 11.06 3.96 28.84
C PRO A 537 12.34 3.85 29.68
N GLN A 538 13.49 3.91 29.02
CA GLN A 538 14.79 4.07 29.67
C GLN A 538 15.24 5.53 29.52
N LYS A 539 15.39 6.23 30.65
CA LYS A 539 15.73 7.67 30.69
C LYS A 539 14.80 8.52 29.79
N GLY A 540 13.49 8.27 29.87
CA GLY A 540 12.46 9.00 29.12
C GLY A 540 12.43 8.71 27.61
N THR A 541 13.06 7.62 27.15
CA THR A 541 13.08 7.21 25.73
C THR A 541 12.73 5.73 25.57
N LEU A 542 11.87 5.44 24.59
CA LEU A 542 11.68 4.11 24.01
C LEU A 542 12.29 4.07 22.61
N SER A 543 12.91 2.97 22.23
CA SER A 543 13.26 2.73 20.82
C SER A 543 13.34 1.25 20.50
N PHE A 544 12.81 0.88 19.34
CA PHE A 544 12.71 -0.50 18.87
C PHE A 544 13.49 -0.70 17.58
N LEU A 545 14.11 -1.87 17.44
CA LEU A 545 14.60 -2.36 16.16
C LEU A 545 13.46 -3.14 15.49
N LEU A 546 12.97 -2.61 14.37
CA LEU A 546 11.88 -3.14 13.56
C LEU A 546 12.46 -3.93 12.36
N VAL A 547 13.38 -4.84 12.68
CA VAL A 547 14.03 -5.74 11.73
C VAL A 547 14.00 -7.13 12.34
N ASP A 548 13.39 -8.06 11.62
CA ASP A 548 13.52 -9.48 11.90
C ASP A 548 14.83 -10.00 11.26
N LYS A 549 15.63 -10.74 12.03
CA LYS A 549 17.02 -11.07 11.67
C LYS A 549 17.18 -12.44 11.01
#